data_AF-A0A930TTR1-F1
#
_entry.id   AF-A0A930TTR1-F1
#
_cell.length_a   1.000
_cell.length_b   1.000
_cell.length_c   1.000
_cell.angle_alpha   90.00
_cell.angle_beta   90.00
_cell.angle_gamma   90.00
#
_symmetry.space_group_name_H-M   'P 1'
#
loop_
_entity.id
_entity.type
_entity.pdbx_description
1 polymer ?
#
loop_
_entity_poly.entity_id
_entity_poly.type
_entity_poly.pdbx_seq_one_letter_code
_entity_poly.pdbx_strand_id
1 'polypeptide(L)' 'MPIKHPSVVGSLDSAPLGFPSSVETIWVKLKATPSPYSHSEAVLLCEIAEDKWLAWVPDFGEMQLTSAQFVRD' A
#
# COMPACT_ATOMS: atom_id res chain seq x y z
N MET A 1 3.11 -16.09 18.18
CA MET A 1 4.19 -15.07 18.00
C MET A 1 3.50 -13.76 17.62
N PRO A 2 3.35 -12.77 18.52
CA PRO A 2 2.66 -11.54 18.18
C PRO A 2 3.57 -10.62 17.37
N ILE A 3 3.15 -10.28 16.16
CA ILE A 3 3.72 -9.23 15.33
C ILE A 3 3.55 -7.90 16.07
N LYS A 4 4.69 -7.32 16.44
CA LYS A 4 4.81 -6.07 17.18
C LYS A 4 4.32 -4.93 16.28
N HIS A 5 3.12 -4.43 16.54
CA HIS A 5 2.71 -3.10 16.09
C HIS A 5 3.83 -2.10 16.41
N PRO A 6 4.27 -1.24 15.47
CA PRO A 6 5.07 -0.10 15.87
C PRO A 6 4.16 0.83 16.67
N SER A 7 4.41 0.92 17.98
CA SER A 7 3.92 2.04 18.79
C SER A 7 4.40 3.33 18.14
N VAL A 8 3.53 4.01 17.41
CA VAL A 8 3.76 5.39 17.01
C VAL A 8 3.53 6.25 18.25
N VAL A 9 4.54 6.30 19.11
CA VAL A 9 4.64 7.35 20.12
C VAL A 9 4.92 8.64 19.38
N GLY A 10 3.93 9.53 19.38
CA GLY A 10 4.10 10.89 18.88
C GLY A 10 5.15 11.61 19.69
N SER A 11 6.24 12.02 19.02
CA SER A 11 6.94 13.28 19.26
C SER A 11 8.09 13.38 18.27
N LEU A 12 7.91 14.19 17.23
CA LEU A 12 9.02 14.85 16.56
C LEU A 12 8.57 16.26 16.19
N ASP A 13 8.62 17.13 17.21
CA ASP A 13 8.94 18.54 17.00
C ASP A 13 10.24 18.63 16.18
N SER A 14 10.25 19.55 15.22
CA SER A 14 11.34 19.84 14.26
C SER A 14 11.43 18.93 13.03
N ALA A 15 10.59 19.20 12.02
CA ALA A 15 10.89 18.89 10.62
C ALA A 15 10.76 20.17 9.77
N PRO A 16 11.86 20.71 9.20
CA PRO A 16 11.76 21.69 8.14
C PRO A 16 11.44 20.96 6.81
N LEU A 17 10.57 21.59 6.02
CA LEU A 17 10.16 21.21 4.65
C LEU A 17 9.22 19.98 4.52
N GLY A 18 7.91 20.25 4.53
CA GLY A 18 6.99 19.68 3.53
C GLY A 18 6.86 18.16 3.42
N PHE A 19 6.88 17.41 4.51
CA PHE A 19 6.44 16.01 4.46
C PHE A 19 4.92 15.99 4.20
N PRO A 20 4.40 15.27 3.17
CA PRO A 20 2.97 15.16 2.97
C PRO A 20 2.37 14.45 4.20
N SER A 21 1.63 15.21 5.01
CA SER A 21 1.05 14.79 6.30
C SER A 21 0.00 13.68 6.18
N SER A 22 -0.29 13.18 4.98
CA SER A 22 -1.11 12.00 4.78
C SER A 22 -0.63 11.32 3.51
N VAL A 23 0.33 10.41 3.65
CA VAL A 23 0.38 9.27 2.72
C VAL A 23 -0.88 8.45 2.98
N GLU A 24 -1.97 8.83 2.32
CA GLU A 24 -3.21 8.07 2.40
C GLU A 24 -2.92 6.65 1.90
N THR A 25 -3.11 5.68 2.79
CA THR A 25 -2.98 4.27 2.45
C THR A 25 -4.23 3.87 1.68
N ILE A 26 -4.14 3.82 0.36
CA ILE A 26 -5.28 3.49 -0.50
C ILE A 26 -5.35 1.98 -0.67
N TRP A 27 -6.31 1.35 0.01
CA TRP A 27 -6.63 -0.06 -0.18
C TRP A 27 -7.49 -0.24 -1.43
N VAL A 28 -7.16 -1.25 -2.22
CA VAL A 28 -7.86 -1.61 -3.46
C VAL A 28 -8.12 -3.10 -3.49
N LYS A 29 -9.21 -3.51 -4.14
CA LYS A 29 -9.51 -4.92 -4.39
C LYS A 29 -8.91 -5.34 -5.74
N LEU A 30 -8.11 -6.39 -5.74
CA LEU A 30 -7.56 -7.02 -6.93
C LEU A 30 -8.66 -7.80 -7.64
N LYS A 31 -8.71 -7.70 -8.98
CA LYS A 31 -9.66 -8.49 -9.79
C LYS A 31 -9.28 -9.96 -9.90
N ALA A 32 -8.00 -10.29 -9.67
CA ALA A 32 -7.48 -11.64 -9.62
C ALA A 32 -6.35 -11.71 -8.59
N THR A 33 -6.26 -12.80 -7.82
CA THR A 33 -5.16 -13.01 -6.89
C THR A 33 -3.90 -13.45 -7.63
N PRO A 34 -2.71 -12.95 -7.23
CA PRO A 34 -1.46 -13.36 -7.86
C PRO A 34 -1.07 -14.81 -7.51
N SER A 35 -1.56 -15.33 -6.38
CA SER A 35 -1.39 -16.72 -5.95
C SER A 35 -2.62 -17.20 -5.16
N PRO A 36 -2.82 -18.53 -4.98
CA PRO A 36 -3.92 -19.06 -4.18
C PRO A 36 -3.78 -18.76 -2.68
N TYR A 37 -2.62 -18.30 -2.23
CA TYR A 37 -2.34 -17.96 -0.83
C TYR A 37 -2.31 -16.45 -0.59
N SER A 38 -2.51 -15.62 -1.63
CA SER A 38 -2.50 -14.16 -1.49
C SER A 38 -3.89 -13.62 -1.12
N HIS A 39 -3.89 -12.47 -0.47
CA HIS A 39 -5.11 -11.68 -0.32
C HIS A 39 -5.57 -11.08 -1.66
N SER A 40 -6.88 -10.88 -1.78
CA SER A 40 -7.49 -10.18 -2.92
C SER A 40 -7.48 -8.65 -2.75
N GLU A 41 -6.75 -8.14 -1.77
CA GLU A 41 -6.64 -6.72 -1.45
C GLU A 41 -5.18 -6.30 -1.51
N ALA A 42 -4.95 -5.07 -1.94
CA ALA A 42 -3.62 -4.49 -2.05
C ALA A 42 -3.64 -3.04 -1.57
N VAL A 43 -2.50 -2.57 -1.08
CA VAL A 43 -2.26 -1.15 -0.77
C VAL A 43 -1.53 -0.51 -1.95
N LEU A 44 -2.07 0.55 -2.54
CA LEU A 44 -1.33 1.37 -3.49
C LEU A 44 -0.29 2.21 -2.74
N LEU A 45 0.98 2.05 -3.09
CA LEU A 45 2.10 2.78 -2.48
C LEU A 45 2.40 4.06 -3.27
N CYS A 46 2.60 3.94 -4.58
CA CYS A 46 2.82 5.08 -5.47
C CYS A 46 2.51 4.74 -6.92
N GLU A 47 2.17 5.75 -7.71
CA GLU A 47 2.15 5.64 -9.17
C GLU A 47 3.58 5.73 -9.68
N ILE A 48 4.01 4.73 -10.45
CA ILE A 48 5.36 4.63 -11.00
C ILE A 48 5.43 5.02 -12.48
N ALA A 49 4.30 4.96 -13.19
CA ALA A 49 4.10 5.43 -14.55
C ALA A 49 2.61 5.59 -14.84
N GLU A 50 2.25 6.15 -15.99
CA GLU A 50 0.87 6.20 -16.46
C GLU A 50 0.23 4.80 -16.40
N ASP A 51 -0.89 4.70 -15.68
CA ASP A 51 -1.63 3.46 -15.45
C ASP A 51 -0.86 2.38 -14.68
N LYS A 52 0.29 2.68 -14.05
CA LYS A 52 1.08 1.69 -13.31
C LYS A 52 1.34 2.14 -11.89
N TRP A 53 0.97 1.26 -10.96
CA TRP A 53 1.09 1.50 -9.53
C TRP A 53 1.97 0.43 -8.90
N LEU A 54 2.87 0.86 -8.03
CA LEU A 54 3.49 -0.04 -7.08
C LEU A 54 2.51 -0.27 -5.94
N ALA A 55 2.22 -1.53 -5.65
CA ALA A 55 1.30 -1.94 -4.62
C ALA A 55 1.90 -3.03 -3.73
N TRP A 56 1.36 -3.16 -2.53
CA TRP A 56 1.71 -4.23 -1.60
C TRP A 56 0.50 -5.13 -1.33
N VAL A 57 0.68 -6.43 -1.50
CA VAL A 57 -0.35 -7.46 -1.30
C VAL A 57 0.03 -8.29 -0.07
N PRO A 58 -0.85 -8.42 0.95
CA PRO A 58 -0.60 -9.30 2.08
C PRO A 58 -0.31 -10.75 1.62
N ASP A 59 0.69 -11.37 2.24
CA ASP A 59 1.17 -12.74 1.96
C ASP A 59 1.75 -12.97 0.54
N PHE A 60 1.96 -11.90 -0.23
CA PHE A 60 2.64 -11.94 -1.52
C PHE A 60 3.81 -10.95 -1.62
N GLY A 61 3.66 -9.75 -1.04
CA GLY A 61 4.68 -8.70 -1.07
C GLY A 61 4.39 -7.62 -2.10
N GLU A 62 5.45 -6.96 -2.60
CA GLU A 62 5.34 -5.86 -3.56
C GLU A 62 5.04 -6.36 -4.98
N MET A 63 4.12 -5.68 -5.66
CA MET A 63 3.67 -6.03 -7.01
C MET A 63 3.37 -4.75 -7.80
N GLN A 64 3.65 -4.78 -9.10
CA GLN A 64 3.18 -3.74 -10.01
C GLN A 64 1.76 -4.08 -10.51
N LEU A 65 0.86 -3.11 -10.39
CA LEU A 65 -0.53 -3.22 -10.84
C LEU A 65 -0.80 -2.20 -11.93
N THR A 66 -1.62 -2.60 -12.89
CA THR A 66 -2.29 -1.68 -13.82
C THR A 66 -3.63 -1.24 -13.27
N SER A 67 -4.18 -0.10 -13.71
CA SER A 67 -5.51 0.35 -13.24
C SER A 67 -6.61 -0.67 -13.58
N ALA A 68 -6.40 -1.47 -14.62
CA ALA A 68 -7.29 -2.55 -15.01
C ALA A 68 -7.30 -3.74 -14.04
N GLN A 69 -6.29 -3.90 -13.18
CA GLN A 69 -6.13 -5.06 -12.29
C GLN A 69 -6.76 -4.88 -10.91
N PHE A 70 -7.23 -3.67 -10.57
CA PHE A 70 -7.87 -3.41 -9.29
C PHE A 70 -9.11 -2.52 -9.43
N VAL A 71 -9.86 -2.40 -8.34
CA VAL A 71 -10.96 -1.43 -8.17
C VAL A 71 -10.80 -0.74 -6.82
N ARG A 72 -11.14 0.55 -6.77
CA ARG A 72 -11.30 1.30 -5.51
C ARG A 72 -12.75 1.09 -5.05
N ASP A 73 -12.93 0.68 -3.81
CA ASP A 73 -14.25 0.56 -3.17
C ASP A 73 -14.77 1.94 -2.75
#